data_AF-A0A962JL47-F1
#
_entry.id   AF-A0A962JL47-F1
#
_cell.length_a   1.000
_cell.length_b   1.000
_cell.length_c   1.000
_cell.angle_alpha   90.00
_cell.angle_beta   90.00
_cell.angle_gamma   90.00
#
_symmetry.space_group_name_H-M   'P 1'
#
loop_
_entity.id
_entity.type
_entity.pdbx_description
1 polymer ?
#
loop_
_entity_poly.entity_id
_entity_poly.type
_entity_poly.pdbx_seq_one_letter_code
_entity_poly.pdbx_strand_id
1 'polypeptide(L)' 'NELGVSCLSGSCSEVYLEKAFDDTDLRPAQRLPNAQQLGDTSLMFLVHPTLNESDLATVGNIVRQVVLEASLA' A
#
# COMPACT_ATOMS: atom_id res chain seq x y z
N ASN A 1 2.20 12.03 -3.69
CA ASN A 1 2.03 12.94 -2.53
C ASN A 1 2.08 14.42 -2.91
N GLU A 2 2.93 14.85 -3.84
CA GLU A 2 3.03 16.28 -4.26
C GLU A 2 1.73 16.87 -4.83
N LEU A 3 0.89 16.06 -5.48
CA LEU A 3 -0.42 16.47 -6.02
C LEU A 3 -1.52 16.59 -4.94
N GLY A 4 -1.17 16.63 -3.65
CA GLY A 4 -2.13 16.81 -2.55
C GLY A 4 -2.97 15.58 -2.18
N VAL A 5 -2.77 14.45 -2.88
CA VAL A 5 -3.40 13.16 -2.55
C VAL A 5 -2.44 12.32 -1.72
N SER A 6 -2.91 11.87 -0.55
CA SER A 6 -2.18 10.93 0.29
C SER A 6 -2.14 9.55 -0.36
N CYS A 7 -0.93 9.06 -0.64
CA CYS A 7 -0.66 7.69 -1.04
C CYS A 7 0.40 7.14 -0.08
N LEU A 8 0.10 5.99 0.51
CA LEU A 8 0.92 5.36 1.52
C LEU A 8 1.35 3.98 1.03
N SER A 9 2.41 3.46 1.63
CA SER A 9 2.90 2.10 1.44
C SER A 9 2.80 1.33 2.75
N GLY A 10 2.53 0.03 2.68
CA GLY A 10 2.55 -0.84 3.86
C GLY A 10 1.22 -1.53 4.10
N SER A 11 1.02 -2.64 3.41
CA SER A 11 -0.02 -3.63 3.73
C SER A 11 0.32 -4.45 4.99
N CYS A 12 1.50 -4.22 5.58
CA CYS A 12 2.09 -5.05 6.63
C CYS A 12 2.02 -6.54 6.30
N SER A 13 2.13 -6.91 5.02
CA SER A 13 1.93 -8.29 4.56
C SER A 13 2.96 -9.26 5.16
N GLU A 14 4.13 -8.76 5.53
CA GLU A 14 5.21 -9.52 6.15
C GLU A 14 5.41 -9.20 7.63
N VAL A 15 4.32 -9.16 8.40
CA VAL A 15 4.37 -8.93 9.87
C VAL A 15 5.35 -9.84 10.58
N TYR A 16 5.58 -11.06 10.07
CA TYR A 16 6.50 -12.04 10.64
C TYR A 16 7.98 -11.61 10.61
N LEU A 17 8.31 -10.50 9.92
CA LEU A 17 9.65 -9.90 9.94
C LEU A 17 9.83 -8.91 11.09
N GLU A 18 8.75 -8.51 11.76
CA GLU A 18 8.80 -7.59 12.90
C GLU A 18 9.50 -8.24 14.10
N LYS A 19 10.19 -7.43 14.91
CA LYS A 19 10.93 -7.87 16.10
C LYS A 19 10.06 -8.65 17.11
N ALA A 20 8.75 -8.42 17.11
CA ALA A 20 7.81 -9.12 17.98
C ALA A 20 7.72 -10.64 17.69
N PHE A 21 8.21 -11.09 16.53
CA PHE A 21 8.23 -12.49 16.11
C PHE A 21 9.58 -13.17 16.32
N ASP A 22 10.60 -12.43 16.76
CA ASP A 22 11.89 -13.01 17.12
C ASP A 22 11.71 -14.01 18.27
N ASP A 23 12.45 -15.12 18.22
CA ASP A 23 12.37 -16.24 19.17
C ASP A 23 10.99 -16.91 19.32
N THR A 24 10.09 -16.74 18.34
CA THR A 24 8.80 -17.45 18.27
C THR A 24 8.79 -18.52 17.17
N ASP A 25 7.94 -19.54 17.33
CA ASP A 25 7.69 -20.54 16.28
C ASP A 25 6.77 -20.00 15.15
N LEU A 26 6.41 -18.72 15.19
CA LEU A 26 5.48 -18.09 14.24
C LEU A 26 6.19 -17.50 13.01
N ARG A 27 7.53 -17.44 13.00
CA ARG A 27 8.30 -16.95 11.87
C ARG A 27 8.54 -18.08 10.86
N PRO A 28 8.05 -17.96 9.61
CA PRO A 28 8.27 -18.99 8.61
C PRO A 28 9.74 -19.04 8.21
N ALA A 29 10.27 -20.25 7.97
CA ALA A 29 11.66 -20.47 7.56
C ALA A 29 12.00 -19.83 6.20
N GLN A 30 10.99 -19.63 5.35
CA GLN A 30 11.09 -18.94 4.06
C GLN A 30 10.03 -17.84 4.00
N ARG A 31 10.36 -16.74 3.31
CA ARG A 31 9.38 -15.66 3.07
C ARG A 31 8.19 -16.21 2.27
N LEU A 32 7.00 -15.74 2.61
CA LEU A 32 5.77 -16.14 1.95
C LEU A 32 5.65 -15.35 0.63
N PRO A 33 5.64 -16.00 -0.55
CA PRO A 33 5.76 -15.29 -1.83
C PRO A 33 4.68 -14.21 -2.04
N ASN A 34 3.44 -14.51 -1.67
CA ASN A 34 2.33 -13.55 -1.78
C ASN A 34 2.50 -12.37 -0.81
N ALA A 35 3.02 -12.63 0.39
CA ALA A 35 3.25 -11.58 1.38
C ALA A 35 4.35 -10.63 0.92
N GLN A 36 5.46 -11.18 0.40
CA GLN A 36 6.52 -10.40 -0.22
C GLN A 36 5.99 -9.55 -1.38
N GLN A 37 5.27 -10.16 -2.33
CA GLN A 37 4.72 -9.44 -3.48
C GLN A 37 3.82 -8.28 -3.02
N LEU A 38 2.92 -8.51 -2.07
CA LEU A 38 2.06 -7.45 -1.52
C LEU A 38 2.85 -6.37 -0.78
N GLY A 39 3.96 -6.73 -0.12
CA GLY A 39 4.83 -5.76 0.56
C GLY A 39 5.53 -4.84 -0.44
N ASP A 40 5.99 -5.42 -1.54
CA ASP A 40 6.76 -4.73 -2.58
C ASP A 40 5.88 -3.90 -3.52
N THR A 41 4.62 -4.30 -3.78
CA THR A 41 3.78 -3.68 -4.83
C THR A 41 2.52 -2.97 -4.34
N SER A 42 2.09 -3.12 -3.08
CA SER A 42 0.84 -2.53 -2.62
C SER A 42 0.96 -1.02 -2.33
N LEU A 43 -0.06 -0.28 -2.77
CA LEU A 43 -0.31 1.11 -2.40
C LEU A 43 -1.59 1.19 -1.56
N MET A 44 -1.66 2.15 -0.66
CA MET A 44 -2.80 2.41 0.22
C MET A 44 -3.33 3.83 0.03
N PHE A 45 -4.65 3.96 0.03
CA PHE A 45 -5.38 5.21 -0.13
C PHE A 45 -6.38 5.41 1.02
N LEU A 46 -6.68 6.66 1.34
CA LEU A 46 -7.63 7.01 2.40
C LEU A 46 -9.07 6.81 1.93
N VAL A 47 -9.88 6.15 2.76
CA VAL A 47 -11.32 5.90 2.53
C VAL A 47 -12.14 6.32 3.75
N HIS A 48 -11.68 7.36 4.45
CA HIS A 48 -12.32 7.80 5.70
C HIS A 48 -13.78 8.22 5.45
N PRO A 49 -14.74 7.90 6.35
CA PRO A 49 -16.17 8.22 6.15
C PRO A 49 -16.51 9.70 5.98
N THR A 50 -15.59 10.61 6.28
CA THR A 50 -15.78 12.06 6.06
C THR A 50 -15.45 12.51 4.64
N LEU A 51 -14.90 11.63 3.80
CA LEU A 51 -14.68 11.91 2.39
C LEU A 51 -16.00 11.76 1.65
N ASN A 52 -16.38 12.78 0.91
CA ASN A 52 -17.54 12.73 0.05
C ASN A 52 -17.17 12.16 -1.34
N GLU A 53 -18.17 11.96 -2.20
CA GLU A 53 -17.98 11.41 -3.55
C GLU A 53 -17.01 12.25 -4.40
N SER A 54 -17.04 13.58 -4.28
CA SER A 54 -16.14 14.47 -5.04
C SER A 54 -14.70 14.40 -4.56
N ASP A 55 -14.47 14.17 -3.25
CA ASP A 55 -13.13 13.93 -2.71
C ASP A 55 -12.54 12.64 -3.29
N LEU A 56 -13.32 11.55 -3.25
CA LEU A 56 -12.90 10.26 -3.79
C LEU A 56 -12.70 10.29 -5.30
N ALA A 57 -13.54 11.02 -6.05
CA ALA A 57 -13.38 11.21 -7.48
C ALA A 57 -12.09 11.98 -7.80
N THR A 58 -11.76 13.02 -7.02
CA THR A 58 -10.52 13.78 -7.18
C THR A 58 -9.29 12.89 -6.93
N VAL A 59 -9.31 12.10 -5.85
CA VAL A 59 -8.27 11.11 -5.56
C VAL A 59 -8.11 10.13 -6.72
N GLY A 60 -9.20 9.53 -7.20
CA GLY A 60 -9.19 8.58 -8.31
C GLY A 60 -8.61 9.17 -9.61
N ASN A 61 -8.97 10.41 -9.95
CA ASN A 61 -8.47 11.09 -11.13
C ASN A 61 -6.96 11.34 -11.05
N ILE A 62 -6.47 11.83 -9.91
CA ILE A 62 -5.04 12.09 -9.69
C ILE A 62 -4.24 10.79 -9.72
N VAL A 63 -4.73 9.74 -9.04
CA VAL A 63 -4.07 8.42 -9.06
C VAL A 63 -4.02 7.88 -10.48
N ARG A 64 -5.12 7.96 -11.24
CA ARG A 64 -5.15 7.53 -12.64
C ARG A 64 -4.13 8.29 -13.49
N GLN A 65 -4.03 9.60 -13.33
CA GLN A 65 -3.07 10.43 -14.05
C GLN A 65 -1.64 9.93 -13.80
N VAL A 66 -1.24 9.81 -12.52
CA VAL A 66 0.12 9.39 -12.13
C VAL A 66 0.44 7.99 -12.65
N VAL A 67 -0.50 7.04 -12.54
CA VAL A 67 -0.30 5.68 -13.04
C VAL A 67 -0.12 5.67 -14.56
N LEU A 68 -0.88 6.48 -15.31
CA LEU A 68 -0.71 6.58 -16.75
C LEU A 68 0.62 7.19 -17.16
N GLU A 69 1.05 8.27 -16.49
CA GLU A 69 2.35 8.89 -16.73
C GLU A 69 3.50 7.91 -16.48
N ALA A 70 3.44 7.17 -15.37
CA ALA A 70 4.45 6.16 -15.02
C ALA A 70 4.44 4.95 -15.98
N SER A 71 3.30 4.62 -16.60
CA SER A 71 3.19 3.50 -17.54
C SER A 71 3.71 3.83 -18.94
N LEU A 72 3.93 5.11 -19.24
CA LEU A 72 4.43 5.60 -20.53
C LEU A 72 5.94 5.90 -20.51
N ALA A 73 6.58 5.79 -19.33
CA ALA A 73 8.02 5.93 -19.13
C ALA A 73 8.74 4.58 -19.29
#